data_AF-A0A0T0MKH4-F1
#
_entry.id   AF-A0A0T0MKH4-F1
#
_cell.length_a   1.000
_cell.length_b   1.000
_cell.length_c   1.000
_cell.angle_alpha   90.00
_cell.angle_beta   90.00
_cell.angle_gamma   90.00
#
_symmetry.space_group_name_H-M   'P 1'
#
loop_
_entity.id
_entity.type
_entity.pdbx_description
1 polymer ?
#
loop_
_entity_poly.entity_id
_entity_poly.type
_entity_poly.pdbx_seq_one_letter_code
_entity_poly.pdbx_strand_id
1 'polypeptide(L)'
;MTYEFEAPLWLWDARKTDAWTFVSLPTHVADEVLDVVGDSTRGFGSVRVEVTVGATVWRTSIFPSTDTYVLPVKKAVRKAEGLDVGDTVRVHLALVDL
;
A
#
# COMPACT_ATOMS: atom_id res chain seq x y z
N MET A 1 4.21 -12.98 -7.03
CA MET A 1 4.59 -13.13 -5.61
C MET A 1 3.58 -12.38 -4.76
N THR A 2 3.24 -12.89 -3.57
CA THR A 2 2.17 -12.35 -2.71
C THR A 2 2.63 -12.23 -1.27
N TYR A 3 2.16 -11.20 -0.59
CA TYR A 3 2.47 -10.88 0.80
C TYR A 3 1.19 -10.58 1.56
N GLU A 4 1.21 -10.84 2.86
CA GLU A 4 0.10 -10.56 3.76
C GLU A 4 0.62 -9.92 5.02
N PHE A 5 0.00 -8.81 5.42
CA PHE A 5 0.39 -8.10 6.63
C PHE A 5 -0.76 -7.25 7.20
N GLU A 6 -0.58 -6.83 8.45
CA GLU A 6 -1.45 -5.88 9.11
C GLU A 6 -0.69 -4.59 9.41
N ALA A 7 -1.31 -3.44 9.17
CA ALA A 7 -0.72 -2.14 9.44
C ALA A 7 -1.78 -1.05 9.60
N PRO A 8 -1.50 0.02 10.36
CA PRO A 8 -2.46 1.09 10.59
C PRO A 8 -2.65 1.99 9.36
N LEU A 9 -3.89 2.38 9.09
CA LEU A 9 -4.21 3.45 8.17
C LEU A 9 -3.79 4.80 8.75
N TRP A 10 -3.07 5.60 7.97
CA TRP A 10 -2.64 6.92 8.41
C TRP A 10 -2.90 7.98 7.35
N LEU A 11 -3.10 9.22 7.80
CA LEU A 11 -3.40 10.36 6.96
C LEU A 11 -2.12 11.12 6.62
N TRP A 12 -1.89 11.38 5.33
CA TRP A 12 -0.80 12.23 4.89
C TRP A 12 -1.18 13.70 5.04
N ASP A 13 -0.54 14.38 6.00
CA ASP A 13 -0.85 15.76 6.38
C ASP A 13 0.02 16.78 5.63
N ALA A 14 -0.10 16.84 4.29
CA ALA A 14 0.61 17.87 3.52
C ALA A 14 -0.25 19.11 3.22
N ARG A 15 -1.55 19.01 2.92
CA ARG A 15 -2.51 20.14 2.78
C ARG A 15 -3.96 19.69 2.98
N LYS A 16 -4.71 20.43 3.80
CA LYS A 16 -6.04 20.12 4.39
C LYS A 16 -7.20 19.83 3.42
N THR A 17 -7.04 20.02 2.12
CA THR A 17 -8.18 19.98 1.18
C THR A 17 -8.46 18.60 0.58
N ASP A 18 -7.46 17.71 0.48
CA ASP A 18 -7.62 16.34 -0.01
C ASP A 18 -6.52 15.44 0.59
N ALA A 19 -6.66 15.13 1.87
CA ALA A 19 -5.67 14.35 2.59
C ALA A 19 -5.70 12.88 2.13
N TRP A 20 -4.57 12.43 1.61
CA TRP A 20 -4.37 11.06 1.16
C TRP A 20 -4.26 10.13 2.36
N THR A 21 -4.76 8.90 2.24
CA THR A 21 -4.64 7.89 3.30
C THR A 21 -3.81 6.72 2.80
N PHE A 22 -2.91 6.26 3.65
CA PHE A 22 -1.91 5.27 3.31
C PHE A 22 -1.85 4.17 4.36
N VAL A 23 -1.25 3.07 3.96
CA VAL A 23 -0.68 2.04 4.82
C VAL A 23 0.80 1.98 4.51
N SER A 24 1.63 1.86 5.54
CA SER A 24 3.06 1.57 5.37
C SER A 24 3.28 0.07 5.37
N LEU A 25 4.04 -0.46 4.42
CA LEU A 25 4.44 -1.86 4.46
C LEU A 25 5.35 -2.08 5.68
N PRO A 26 5.20 -3.20 6.41
CA PRO A 26 6.23 -3.64 7.35
C PRO A 26 7.57 -3.75 6.63
N THR A 27 8.65 -3.38 7.31
CA THR A 27 10.00 -3.31 6.70
C THR A 27 10.42 -4.62 6.08
N HIS A 28 10.21 -5.76 6.75
CA HIS A 28 10.51 -7.08 6.20
C HIS A 28 9.78 -7.37 4.87
N VAL A 29 8.52 -6.95 4.73
CA VAL A 29 7.78 -7.08 3.46
C VAL A 29 8.35 -6.14 2.41
N ALA A 30 8.71 -4.91 2.80
CA ALA A 30 9.31 -3.95 1.88
C ALA A 30 10.68 -4.42 1.37
N ASP A 31 11.50 -5.02 2.23
CA ASP A 31 12.80 -5.61 1.89
C ASP A 31 12.62 -6.77 0.90
N GLU A 32 11.70 -7.71 1.20
CA GLU A 32 11.40 -8.82 0.29
C GLU A 32 10.85 -8.34 -1.06
N VAL A 33 10.02 -7.30 -1.06
CA VAL A 33 9.56 -6.69 -2.31
C VAL A 33 10.76 -6.14 -3.07
N LEU A 34 11.62 -5.34 -2.44
CA LEU A 34 12.80 -4.73 -3.07
C LEU A 34 13.73 -5.78 -3.67
N ASP A 35 14.01 -6.87 -2.95
CA ASP A 35 14.83 -7.98 -3.43
C ASP A 35 14.25 -8.63 -4.70
N VAL A 36 12.93 -8.71 -4.78
CA VAL A 36 12.22 -9.35 -5.89
C VAL A 36 12.10 -8.43 -7.11
N VAL A 37 11.81 -7.13 -6.93
CA VAL A 37 11.69 -6.19 -8.06
C VAL A 37 13.06 -5.73 -8.57
N GLY A 38 14.06 -5.64 -7.70
CA GLY A 38 15.39 -5.10 -8.02
C GLY A 38 15.31 -3.76 -8.74
N ASP A 39 16.07 -3.61 -9.82
CA ASP A 39 16.08 -2.41 -10.66
C ASP A 39 14.85 -2.30 -11.59
N SER A 40 13.94 -3.28 -11.60
CA SER A 40 12.79 -3.34 -12.52
C SER A 40 11.61 -2.43 -12.11
N THR A 41 11.89 -1.39 -11.32
CA THR A 41 10.86 -0.44 -10.89
C THR A 41 10.55 0.59 -11.97
N ARG A 42 9.31 1.06 -12.04
CA ARG A 42 8.90 2.10 -13.00
C ARG A 42 8.93 3.48 -12.36
N GLY A 43 9.24 4.51 -13.15
CA GLY A 43 9.12 5.91 -12.73
C GLY A 43 9.81 6.16 -11.37
N PHE A 44 9.12 6.82 -10.45
CA PHE A 44 9.56 7.16 -9.08
C PHE A 44 9.81 5.95 -8.14
N GLY A 45 10.40 4.84 -8.63
CA GLY A 45 10.60 3.61 -7.87
C GLY A 45 9.30 2.86 -7.55
N SER A 46 8.22 3.15 -8.26
CA SER A 46 6.90 2.59 -7.98
C SER A 46 6.78 1.13 -8.45
N VAL A 47 6.03 0.34 -7.69
CA VAL A 47 5.81 -1.08 -7.95
C VAL A 47 4.31 -1.34 -8.10
N ARG A 48 3.90 -1.95 -9.22
CA ARG A 48 2.48 -2.26 -9.44
C ARG A 48 2.05 -3.46 -8.61
N VAL A 49 0.88 -3.33 -8.02
CA VAL A 49 0.29 -4.34 -7.14
C VAL A 49 -1.20 -4.52 -7.42
N GLU A 50 -1.68 -5.71 -7.15
CA GLU A 50 -3.08 -5.99 -6.86
C GLU A 50 -3.22 -6.14 -5.35
N VAL A 51 -4.22 -5.48 -4.78
CA VAL A 51 -4.41 -5.41 -3.34
C VAL A 51 -5.80 -5.90 -3.01
N THR A 52 -5.89 -6.70 -1.95
CA THR A 52 -7.16 -7.08 -1.34
C THR A 52 -7.18 -6.60 0.11
N VAL A 53 -8.29 -5.97 0.48
CA VAL A 53 -8.62 -5.62 1.86
C VAL A 53 -10.08 -6.00 2.06
N GLY A 54 -10.33 -6.89 3.03
CA GLY A 54 -11.66 -7.45 3.25
C GLY A 54 -12.23 -8.06 1.98
N ALA A 55 -13.35 -7.51 1.48
CA ALA A 55 -13.98 -7.97 0.24
C ALA A 55 -13.55 -7.17 -1.01
N THR A 56 -12.81 -6.08 -0.84
CA THR A 56 -12.47 -5.16 -1.93
C THR A 56 -11.11 -5.50 -2.54
N VAL A 57 -11.09 -5.75 -3.84
CA VAL A 57 -9.88 -5.98 -4.65
C VAL A 57 -9.66 -4.83 -5.62
N TRP A 58 -8.45 -4.29 -5.72
CA TRP A 58 -8.12 -3.28 -6.71
C TRP A 58 -6.65 -3.30 -7.12
N ARG A 59 -6.37 -2.71 -8.29
CA ARG A 59 -4.99 -2.50 -8.77
C ARG A 59 -4.52 -1.08 -8.48
N THR A 60 -3.28 -0.96 -8.05
CA THR A 60 -2.61 0.31 -7.75
C THR A 60 -1.09 0.14 -7.84
N SER A 61 -0.34 1.14 -7.39
CA SER A 61 1.09 1.01 -7.10
C SER A 61 1.35 1.28 -5.63
N ILE A 62 2.40 0.65 -5.09
CA ILE A 62 3.09 1.10 -3.88
C ILE A 62 4.26 2.01 -4.28
N PHE A 63 4.61 2.94 -3.40
CA PHE A 63 5.61 3.98 -3.68
C PHE A 63 6.67 3.98 -2.59
N PRO A 64 7.97 4.16 -2.94
CA PRO A 64 9.01 4.32 -1.95
C PRO A 64 8.71 5.52 -1.03
N SER A 65 8.97 5.33 0.25
CA SER A 65 9.02 6.33 1.31
C SER A 65 10.36 6.20 2.04
N THR A 66 10.60 7.00 3.08
CA THR A 66 11.92 7.10 3.75
C THR A 66 12.58 5.74 4.01
N ASP A 67 11.86 4.78 4.60
CA ASP A 67 12.41 3.48 5.01
C ASP A 67 11.50 2.28 4.64
N THR A 68 10.51 2.47 3.76
CA THR A 68 9.56 1.42 3.37
C THR A 68 8.80 1.83 2.10
N TYR A 69 7.86 1.01 1.65
CA TYR A 69 6.85 1.39 0.67
C TYR A 69 5.56 1.83 1.34
N VAL A 70 4.87 2.80 0.74
CA VAL A 70 3.52 3.22 1.12
C VAL A 70 2.50 2.80 0.09
N LEU A 71 1.38 2.28 0.57
CA LEU A 71 0.23 1.84 -0.20
C LEU A 71 -0.91 2.87 -0.04
N PRO A 72 -1.31 3.60 -1.10
CA PRO A 72 -2.48 4.46 -1.04
C PRO A 72 -3.77 3.65 -0.92
N VAL A 73 -4.63 4.04 0.02
CA VAL A 73 -5.95 3.44 0.24
C VAL A 73 -7.03 4.47 -0.07
N LYS A 74 -7.74 4.27 -1.18
CA LYS A 74 -8.74 5.21 -1.69
C LYS A 74 -9.92 5.33 -0.71
N LYS A 75 -10.54 6.51 -0.66
CA LYS A 75 -11.76 6.77 0.13
C LYS A 75 -12.89 5.76 -0.17
N ALA A 76 -13.05 5.37 -1.43
CA ALA A 76 -14.08 4.40 -1.83
C ALA A 76 -13.83 3.00 -1.23
N VAL A 77 -12.58 2.54 -1.18
CA VAL A 77 -12.19 1.26 -0.55
C VAL A 77 -12.46 1.32 0.95
N ARG A 78 -11.99 2.38 1.62
CA ARG A 78 -12.22 2.59 3.05
C ARG A 78 -13.70 2.60 3.41
N LYS A 79 -14.51 3.30 2.61
CA LYS A 79 -15.97 3.33 2.79
C LYS A 79 -16.62 1.95 2.61
N ALA A 80 -16.17 1.17 1.63
CA ALA A 80 -16.72 -0.15 1.36
C ALA A 80 -16.42 -1.15 2.49
N GLU A 81 -15.21 -1.07 3.07
CA GLU A 81 -14.74 -1.98 4.12
C GLU A 81 -14.95 -1.43 5.55
N GLY A 82 -15.56 -0.24 5.69
CA GLY A 82 -15.84 0.36 7.00
C GLY A 82 -14.59 0.75 7.79
N LEU A 83 -13.56 1.25 7.11
CA LEU A 83 -12.25 1.58 7.69
C LEU A 83 -12.04 3.08 7.85
N ASP A 84 -11.53 3.48 9.00
CA ASP A 84 -11.15 4.84 9.35
C ASP A 84 -9.63 5.00 9.55
N VAL A 85 -9.17 6.25 9.67
CA VAL A 85 -7.76 6.53 9.98
C VAL A 85 -7.47 6.06 11.41
N GLY A 86 -6.36 5.35 11.59
CA GLY A 86 -5.96 4.71 12.85
C GLY A 86 -6.30 3.23 12.91
N ASP A 87 -7.24 2.75 12.08
CA ASP A 87 -7.60 1.34 12.06
C ASP A 87 -6.46 0.49 11.51
N THR A 88 -6.25 -0.68 12.13
CA THR A 88 -5.34 -1.69 11.62
C THR A 88 -6.05 -2.49 10.53
N VAL A 89 -5.48 -2.48 9.33
CA VAL A 89 -6.03 -3.14 8.16
C VAL A 89 -5.18 -4.34 7.76
N ARG A 90 -5.83 -5.48 7.52
CA ARG A 90 -5.21 -6.67 6.93
C ARG A 90 -5.17 -6.52 5.41
N VAL A 91 -3.96 -6.51 4.86
CA VAL A 91 -3.67 -6.26 3.45
C VAL A 91 -3.10 -7.53 2.84
N HIS A 92 -3.71 -7.99 1.75
CA HIS A 92 -3.08 -8.95 0.84
C HIS A 92 -2.56 -8.18 -0.36
N LEU A 93 -1.28 -8.34 -0.66
CA LEU A 93 -0.58 -7.60 -1.71
C LEU A 93 0.07 -8.58 -2.68
N ALA A 94 -0.28 -8.48 -3.96
CA ALA A 94 0.27 -9.29 -5.03
C ALA A 94 1.05 -8.42 -6.01
N LEU A 95 2.30 -8.77 -6.29
CA LEU A 95 3.09 -8.16 -7.36
C LEU A 95 2.57 -8.67 -8.72
N VAL A 96 2.24 -7.75 -9.63
CA VAL A 96 1.55 -8.07 -10.90
C VAL A 96 2.44 -8.01 -12.14
N ASP A 97 3.66 -7.51 -12.02
CA ASP A 97 4.60 -7.28 -13.14
C ASP A 97 5.90 -8.11 -12.99
N LEU A 98 5.84 -9.23 -12.28
CA LEU A 98 6.94 -10.19 -12.17
C LEU A 98 7.00 -11.15 -13.35
#